data_AF-A0A429UEW4-F1
#
_entry.id   AF-A0A429UEW4-F1
#
_cell.length_a   1.000
_cell.length_b   1.000
_cell.length_c   1.000
_cell.angle_alpha   90.00
_cell.angle_beta   90.00
_cell.angle_gamma   90.00
#
_symmetry.space_group_name_H-M   'P 1'
#
loop_
_entity.id
_entity.type
_entity.pdbx_description
1 polymer ?
#
loop_
_entity_poly.entity_id
_entity_poly.type
_entity_poly.pdbx_seq_one_letter_code
_entity_poly.pdbx_strand_id
1 'polypeptide(L)'
;MTHPLLELLRTRPRLAELAAYPFGFDIHRTEHCEDVRLASGASLEPIAGDDTGGTYFVCDGGPVLYASSEGDAGLIGAGVREALDILIGLPACPASVAPEDGEERVLAAVAEEEEELREWYGPTLDADRAELRAGLGLPERSPVELLARLHAAGARTEPDFVLLNAREGRAYRLMHDDEPRPSVRDAVLAAGCEAPARPWAAGGAGPDGPEGVDGPEGSAGVDGPEGSAGVNGHRPRPAAVRGAPGRARGPGVGVLHARPPGASRRRPGRGTARPRPCRGRPGRGARSGGARR
;
A
#
# COMPACT_ATOMS: atom_id res chain seq x y z
N MET A 1 -15.45 -2.31 20.91
CA MET A 1 -15.66 -3.69 21.44
C MET A 1 -14.30 -4.27 21.76
N THR A 2 -14.04 -4.73 22.98
CA THR A 2 -12.68 -5.11 23.37
C THR A 2 -12.32 -6.48 22.78
N HIS A 3 -11.44 -6.49 21.78
CA HIS A 3 -11.04 -7.72 21.09
C HIS A 3 -10.14 -8.57 22.01
N PRO A 4 -10.41 -9.87 22.21
CA PRO A 4 -9.67 -10.69 23.19
C PRO A 4 -8.15 -10.69 23.01
N LEU A 5 -7.66 -10.64 21.76
CA LEU A 5 -6.22 -10.55 21.47
C LEU A 5 -5.61 -9.19 21.85
N LEU A 6 -6.36 -8.08 21.68
CA LEU A 6 -5.87 -6.76 22.09
C LEU A 6 -5.81 -6.66 23.62
N GLU A 7 -6.79 -7.23 24.32
CA GLU A 7 -6.74 -7.37 25.78
C GLU A 7 -5.56 -8.23 26.24
N LEU A 8 -5.24 -9.28 25.48
CA LEU A 8 -4.09 -10.12 25.77
C LEU A 8 -2.77 -9.36 25.66
N LEU A 9 -2.61 -8.56 24.59
CA LEU A 9 -1.43 -7.71 24.42
C LEU A 9 -1.34 -6.66 25.54
N ARG A 10 -2.47 -6.04 25.93
CA ARG A 10 -2.52 -5.08 27.05
C ARG A 10 -2.14 -5.68 28.40
N THR A 11 -2.51 -6.94 28.63
CA THR A 11 -2.24 -7.63 29.90
C THR A 11 -0.90 -8.35 29.95
N ARG A 12 -0.23 -8.55 28.81
CA ARG A 12 1.06 -9.24 28.70
C ARG A 12 2.10 -8.37 27.98
N PRO A 13 2.85 -7.55 28.74
CA PRO A 13 3.83 -6.61 28.18
C PRO A 13 4.83 -7.26 27.23
N ARG A 14 5.34 -8.46 27.56
CA ARG A 14 6.26 -9.20 26.68
C ARG A 14 5.68 -9.48 25.30
N LEU A 15 4.39 -9.82 25.20
CA LEU A 15 3.75 -10.06 23.90
C LEU A 15 3.51 -8.75 23.14
N ALA A 16 3.20 -7.67 23.85
CA ALA A 16 3.08 -6.34 23.24
C ALA A 16 4.43 -5.84 22.71
N GLU A 17 5.52 -6.03 23.45
CA GLU A 17 6.87 -5.70 23.01
C GLU A 17 7.25 -6.46 21.74
N LEU A 18 7.02 -7.79 21.72
CA LEU A 18 7.25 -8.62 20.55
C LEU A 18 6.39 -8.21 19.35
N ALA A 19 5.11 -7.91 19.58
CA ALA A 19 4.21 -7.46 18.53
C ALA A 19 4.66 -6.11 17.94
N ALA A 20 5.06 -5.16 18.78
CA ALA A 20 5.57 -3.86 18.35
C ALA A 20 6.89 -3.99 17.57
N TYR A 21 7.81 -4.81 18.07
CA TYR A 21 9.09 -5.07 17.44
C TYR A 21 9.48 -6.54 17.60
N PRO A 22 9.72 -7.28 16.51
CA PRO A 22 10.00 -6.81 15.16
C PRO A 22 8.79 -6.72 14.21
N PHE A 23 7.58 -7.04 14.65
CA PHE A 23 6.44 -7.25 13.74
C PHE A 23 5.62 -5.98 13.42
N GLY A 24 5.92 -4.83 14.02
CA GLY A 24 5.31 -3.55 13.63
C GLY A 24 3.84 -3.39 14.06
N PHE A 25 3.43 -4.03 15.15
CA PHE A 25 2.09 -3.90 15.73
C PHE A 25 2.17 -3.35 17.16
N ASP A 26 2.30 -2.04 17.28
CA ASP A 26 2.39 -1.33 18.56
C ASP A 26 1.01 -0.83 19.00
N ILE A 27 0.42 -1.48 20.01
CA ILE A 27 -0.88 -1.11 20.58
C ILE A 27 -0.87 0.24 21.32
N HIS A 28 0.30 0.83 21.57
CA HIS A 28 0.44 2.14 22.19
C HIS A 28 0.51 3.27 21.16
N ARG A 29 0.59 2.94 19.86
CA ARG A 29 0.59 3.89 18.74
C ARG A 29 -0.74 3.86 18.01
N THR A 30 -1.72 4.60 18.50
CA THR A 30 -3.08 4.64 17.90
C THR A 30 -3.42 5.94 17.20
N GLU A 31 -2.48 6.87 17.12
CA GLU A 31 -2.67 8.15 16.42
C GLU A 31 -2.22 8.01 14.97
N HIS A 32 -3.13 8.27 14.03
CA HIS A 32 -2.80 8.37 12.62
C HIS A 32 -2.31 9.79 12.29
N CYS A 33 -1.50 9.93 11.25
CA CYS A 33 -0.90 11.21 10.87
C CYS A 33 -1.92 12.27 10.43
N GLU A 34 -3.13 11.86 10.04
CA GLU A 34 -4.22 12.73 9.63
C GLU A 34 -5.60 12.17 10.01
N ASP A 35 -6.62 13.03 9.96
CA ASP A 35 -8.01 12.61 10.19
C ASP A 35 -8.50 11.78 8.99
N VAL A 36 -8.97 10.57 9.28
CA VAL A 36 -9.47 9.62 8.26
C VAL A 36 -10.86 9.13 8.58
N ARG A 37 -11.60 8.74 7.54
CA ARG A 37 -12.93 8.12 7.65
C ARG A 37 -13.18 7.15 6.51
N LEU A 38 -14.07 6.18 6.71
CA LEU A 38 -14.53 5.33 5.62
C LEU A 38 -15.48 6.11 4.70
N ALA A 39 -15.41 5.82 3.40
CA ALA A 39 -16.32 6.38 2.40
C ALA A 39 -17.78 6.00 2.68
N SER A 40 -18.00 4.78 3.18
CA SER A 40 -19.30 4.27 3.63
C SER A 40 -19.87 5.01 4.85
N GLY A 41 -19.06 5.77 5.58
CA GLY A 41 -19.44 6.42 6.84
C GLY A 41 -19.49 5.47 8.04
N ALA A 42 -19.11 4.20 7.86
CA ALA A 42 -18.95 3.23 8.93
C ALA A 42 -17.85 3.65 9.92
N SER A 43 -17.95 3.16 11.16
CA SER A 43 -16.99 3.49 12.21
C SER A 43 -15.63 2.83 11.99
N LEU A 44 -14.59 3.51 12.46
CA LEU A 44 -13.20 3.13 12.32
C LEU A 44 -12.49 3.41 13.65
N GLU A 45 -11.98 2.37 14.32
CA GLU A 45 -11.30 2.47 15.62
C GLU A 45 -9.81 2.16 15.43
N PRO A 46 -8.88 3.09 15.70
CA PRO A 46 -7.45 2.79 15.65
C PRO A 46 -7.07 1.85 16.80
N ILE A 47 -6.33 0.78 16.48
CA ILE A 47 -5.99 -0.26 17.45
C ILE A 47 -4.49 -0.44 17.66
N ALA A 48 -3.67 -0.07 16.67
CA ALA A 48 -2.22 -0.16 16.73
C ALA A 48 -1.60 0.66 15.60
N GLY A 49 -0.28 0.81 15.63
CA GLY A 49 0.51 1.44 14.58
C GLY A 49 1.86 0.78 14.45
N ASP A 50 2.59 1.13 13.40
CA ASP A 50 3.93 0.61 13.17
C ASP A 50 5.01 1.70 13.37
N ASP A 51 6.26 1.34 13.14
CA ASP A 51 7.41 2.23 13.24
C ASP A 51 7.66 3.05 11.96
N THR A 52 6.88 2.80 10.90
CA THR A 52 6.89 3.51 9.62
C THR A 52 5.93 4.71 9.60
N GLY A 53 4.97 4.73 10.53
CA GLY A 53 3.90 5.72 10.60
C GLY A 53 2.54 5.22 10.10
N GLY A 54 2.43 3.93 9.79
CA GLY A 54 1.19 3.26 9.45
C GLY A 54 0.30 3.02 10.67
N THR A 55 -0.99 2.85 10.44
CA THR A 55 -2.00 2.64 11.49
C THR A 55 -2.95 1.51 11.11
N TYR A 56 -3.25 0.66 12.08
CA TYR A 56 -4.22 -0.42 11.99
C TYR A 56 -5.53 0.02 12.63
N PHE A 57 -6.62 -0.21 11.92
CA PHE A 57 -7.96 0.14 12.34
C PHE A 57 -8.88 -1.06 12.32
N VAL A 58 -9.77 -1.17 13.31
CA VAL A 58 -10.92 -2.07 13.24
C VAL A 58 -12.08 -1.30 12.62
N CYS A 59 -12.61 -1.85 11.53
CA CYS A 59 -13.82 -1.34 10.89
C CYS A 59 -15.07 -1.94 11.54
N ASP A 60 -16.22 -1.30 11.35
CA ASP A 60 -17.51 -1.94 11.66
C ASP A 60 -17.63 -3.31 10.98
N GLY A 61 -18.16 -4.28 11.72
CA GLY A 61 -18.22 -5.68 11.30
C GLY A 61 -16.97 -6.50 11.63
N GLY A 62 -15.88 -5.86 12.07
CA GLY A 62 -14.68 -6.53 12.59
C GLY A 62 -13.44 -6.62 11.70
N PRO A 63 -13.47 -6.43 10.35
CA PRO A 63 -12.26 -6.41 9.54
C PRO A 63 -11.22 -5.41 10.01
N VAL A 64 -9.95 -5.72 9.72
CA VAL A 64 -8.83 -4.84 10.03
C VAL A 64 -8.32 -4.20 8.76
N LEU A 65 -8.33 -2.88 8.74
CA LEU A 65 -7.76 -2.03 7.71
C LEU A 65 -6.37 -1.56 8.18
N TYR A 66 -5.40 -1.56 7.27
CA TYR A 66 -4.14 -0.85 7.48
C TYR A 66 -4.09 0.37 6.56
N ALA A 67 -3.56 1.48 7.06
CA ALA A 67 -3.29 2.69 6.31
C ALA A 67 -1.84 3.14 6.53
N SER A 68 -1.08 3.30 5.46
CA SER A 68 0.27 3.84 5.50
C SER A 68 0.25 5.36 5.62
N SER A 69 1.34 5.94 6.15
CA SER A 69 1.55 7.40 6.13
C SER A 69 1.71 7.97 4.70
N GLU A 70 1.98 7.11 3.72
CA GLU A 70 2.19 7.47 2.30
C GLU A 70 0.90 7.45 1.47
N GLY A 71 -0.25 7.26 2.14
CA GLY A 71 -1.56 7.32 1.50
C GLY A 71 -1.98 6.03 0.80
N ASP A 72 -1.46 4.88 1.21
CA ASP A 72 -1.93 3.56 0.77
C ASP A 72 -2.81 2.93 1.88
N ALA A 73 -3.94 2.32 1.54
CA ALA A 73 -4.80 1.63 2.50
C ALA A 73 -5.42 0.37 1.92
N GLY A 74 -5.71 -0.60 2.79
CA GLY A 74 -6.26 -1.88 2.40
C GLY A 74 -6.58 -2.76 3.60
N LEU A 75 -7.57 -3.64 3.43
CA LEU A 75 -7.87 -4.66 4.44
C LEU A 75 -6.74 -5.68 4.51
N ILE A 76 -6.26 -5.95 5.71
CA ILE A 76 -5.23 -6.96 5.99
C ILE A 76 -5.85 -8.27 6.48
N GLY A 77 -7.06 -8.25 7.05
CA GLY A 77 -7.73 -9.47 7.49
C GLY A 77 -9.21 -9.26 7.82
N ALA A 78 -9.97 -10.35 7.94
CA ALA A 78 -11.37 -10.31 8.36
C ALA A 78 -11.55 -10.00 9.85
N GLY A 79 -10.45 -9.97 10.62
CA GLY A 79 -10.41 -9.48 12.00
C GLY A 79 -9.01 -9.50 12.59
N VAL A 80 -8.87 -9.05 13.84
CA VAL A 80 -7.55 -8.85 14.49
C VAL A 80 -6.73 -10.14 14.55
N ARG A 81 -7.35 -11.31 14.72
CA ARG A 81 -6.62 -12.58 14.71
C ARG A 81 -5.97 -12.86 13.37
N GLU A 82 -6.73 -12.70 12.29
CA GLU A 82 -6.23 -12.97 10.94
C GLU A 82 -5.18 -11.93 10.53
N ALA A 83 -5.40 -10.66 10.87
CA ALA A 83 -4.44 -9.61 10.62
C ALA A 83 -3.10 -9.85 11.33
N LEU A 84 -3.13 -10.23 12.61
CA LEU A 84 -1.90 -10.59 13.34
C LEU A 84 -1.23 -11.84 12.79
N ASP A 85 -2.00 -12.85 12.37
CA ASP A 85 -1.43 -14.06 11.78
C ASP A 85 -0.70 -13.78 10.46
N ILE A 86 -1.29 -12.92 9.61
CA ILE A 86 -0.67 -12.44 8.37
C ILE A 86 0.58 -11.62 8.70
N LEU A 87 0.48 -10.64 9.60
CA LEU A 87 1.60 -9.75 9.92
C LEU A 87 2.81 -10.48 10.54
N ILE A 88 2.55 -11.49 11.37
CA ILE A 88 3.61 -12.24 12.06
C ILE A 88 4.15 -13.39 11.18
N GLY A 89 3.31 -13.95 10.31
CA GLY A 89 3.63 -15.14 9.51
C GLY A 89 4.02 -14.87 8.07
N LEU A 90 3.76 -13.68 7.54
CA LEU A 90 4.14 -13.27 6.20
C LEU A 90 5.07 -12.04 6.34
N PRO A 91 6.36 -12.14 5.95
CA PRO A 91 7.21 -10.95 5.86
C PRO A 91 6.55 -9.95 4.90
N ALA A 92 6.77 -8.64 5.13
CA ALA A 92 6.28 -7.57 4.25
C ALA A 92 6.25 -8.02 2.79
N CYS A 93 5.03 -8.15 2.24
CA CYS A 93 4.80 -8.86 0.98
C CYS A 93 5.84 -8.42 -0.07
N PRO A 94 6.66 -9.34 -0.63
CA PRO A 94 7.55 -8.97 -1.70
C PRO A 94 6.68 -8.44 -2.84
N ALA A 95 6.80 -7.16 -3.16
CA ALA A 95 6.00 -6.43 -4.16
C ALA A 95 6.04 -7.02 -5.58
N SER A 96 6.61 -8.20 -5.75
CA SER A 96 6.76 -8.90 -7.02
C SER A 96 5.92 -10.16 -7.14
N VAL A 97 5.36 -10.74 -6.06
CA VAL A 97 4.69 -12.05 -6.15
C VAL A 97 3.21 -12.00 -5.78
N ALA A 98 2.38 -12.49 -6.69
CA ALA A 98 0.96 -12.70 -6.52
C ALA A 98 0.65 -14.19 -6.25
N PRO A 99 -0.51 -14.53 -5.66
CA PRO A 99 -0.91 -15.91 -5.41
C PRO A 99 -0.89 -16.81 -6.66
N GLU A 100 -1.19 -16.24 -7.83
CA GLU A 100 -1.22 -16.90 -9.13
C GLU A 100 0.16 -17.25 -9.71
N ASP A 101 1.24 -16.73 -9.14
CA ASP A 101 2.61 -16.97 -9.59
C ASP A 101 3.14 -18.39 -9.30
N GLY A 102 2.34 -19.18 -8.57
CA GLY A 102 2.66 -20.54 -8.20
C GLY A 102 3.40 -20.65 -6.86
N GLU A 103 3.12 -21.74 -6.15
CA GLU A 103 3.61 -21.99 -4.79
C GLU A 103 5.14 -21.88 -4.67
N GLU A 104 5.89 -22.46 -5.61
CA GLU A 104 7.35 -22.43 -5.58
C GLU A 104 7.91 -20.98 -5.62
N ARG A 105 7.31 -20.13 -6.46
CA ARG A 105 7.76 -18.73 -6.59
C ARG A 105 7.39 -17.91 -5.36
N VAL A 106 6.20 -18.13 -4.79
CA VAL A 106 5.77 -17.50 -3.53
C VAL A 106 6.72 -17.89 -2.40
N LEU A 107 7.02 -19.17 -2.24
CA LEU A 107 7.91 -19.65 -1.19
C LEU A 107 9.34 -19.13 -1.36
N ALA A 108 9.84 -19.06 -2.59
CA ALA A 108 11.17 -18.52 -2.87
C ALA A 108 11.29 -17.04 -2.51
N ALA A 109 10.31 -16.22 -2.90
CA ALA A 109 10.32 -14.79 -2.58
C ALA A 109 10.14 -14.51 -1.08
N VAL A 110 9.26 -15.26 -0.41
CA VAL A 110 9.12 -15.19 1.05
C VAL A 110 10.43 -15.59 1.73
N ALA A 111 11.11 -16.64 1.26
CA ALA A 111 12.37 -17.08 1.85
C ALA A 111 13.49 -16.04 1.71
N GLU A 112 13.55 -15.32 0.58
CA GLU A 112 14.50 -14.23 0.35
C GLU A 112 14.26 -13.07 1.33
N GLU A 113 13.02 -12.63 1.49
CA GLU A 113 12.67 -11.58 2.45
C GLU A 113 12.92 -12.01 3.91
N GLU A 114 12.61 -13.26 4.26
CA GLU A 114 12.92 -13.82 5.58
C GLU A 114 14.42 -13.85 5.87
N GLU A 115 15.26 -14.06 4.86
CA GLU A 115 16.71 -13.95 4.99
C GLU A 115 17.13 -12.50 5.28
N GLU A 116 16.61 -11.52 4.53
CA GLU A 116 16.85 -10.09 4.79
C GLU A 116 16.41 -9.68 6.22
N LEU A 117 15.24 -10.14 6.66
CA LEU A 117 14.74 -9.85 8.01
C LEU A 117 15.63 -10.46 9.09
N ARG A 118 16.13 -11.68 8.89
CA ARG A 118 17.03 -12.34 9.85
C ARG A 118 18.39 -11.66 9.91
N GLU A 119 18.89 -11.15 8.79
CA GLU A 119 20.08 -10.29 8.78
C GLU A 119 19.82 -8.98 9.56
N TRP A 120 18.62 -8.43 9.44
CA TRP A 120 18.25 -7.16 10.04
C TRP A 120 18.00 -7.24 11.57
N TYR A 121 17.05 -8.09 11.97
CA TYR A 121 16.59 -8.25 13.35
C TYR A 121 17.48 -9.20 14.16
N GLY A 122 18.32 -9.97 13.48
CA GLY A 122 19.25 -10.90 14.09
C GLY A 122 18.67 -12.29 14.35
N PRO A 123 19.43 -13.15 15.05
CA PRO A 123 19.15 -14.58 15.14
C PRO A 123 17.97 -14.93 16.05
N THR A 124 17.45 -13.98 16.84
CA THR A 124 16.31 -14.24 17.74
C THR A 124 14.96 -14.12 17.06
N LEU A 125 14.89 -13.54 15.85
CA LEU A 125 13.66 -13.29 15.10
C LEU A 125 12.73 -14.52 15.06
N ASP A 126 13.26 -15.69 14.73
CA ASP A 126 12.46 -16.92 14.61
C ASP A 126 11.93 -17.39 15.99
N ALA A 127 12.74 -17.23 17.04
CA ALA A 127 12.34 -17.57 18.41
C ALA A 127 11.30 -16.58 18.96
N ASP A 128 11.49 -15.29 18.71
CA ASP A 128 10.57 -14.21 19.05
C ASP A 128 9.23 -14.38 18.30
N ARG A 129 9.27 -14.76 17.01
CA ARG A 129 8.08 -15.12 16.21
C ARG A 129 7.33 -16.30 16.83
N ALA A 130 8.04 -17.38 17.17
CA ALA A 130 7.44 -18.56 17.77
C ALA A 130 6.82 -18.27 19.15
N GLU A 131 7.52 -17.49 19.99
CA GLU A 131 7.02 -17.04 21.31
C GLU A 131 5.72 -16.24 21.15
N LEU A 132 5.70 -15.27 20.24
CA LEU A 132 4.52 -14.44 20.00
C LEU A 132 3.34 -15.25 19.46
N ARG A 133 3.57 -16.11 18.46
CA ARG A 133 2.51 -16.96 17.88
C ARG A 133 1.91 -17.89 18.94
N ALA A 134 2.74 -18.53 19.76
CA ALA A 134 2.31 -19.38 20.84
C ALA A 134 1.55 -18.58 21.92
N GLY A 135 2.05 -17.40 22.31
CA GLY A 135 1.45 -16.54 23.32
C GLY A 135 0.07 -16.00 22.91
N LEU A 136 -0.14 -15.76 21.61
CA LEU A 136 -1.40 -15.31 21.03
C LEU A 136 -2.33 -16.47 20.60
N GLY A 137 -1.83 -17.71 20.59
CA GLY A 137 -2.58 -18.88 20.11
C GLY A 137 -2.90 -18.79 18.62
N LEU A 138 -1.96 -18.29 17.82
CA LEU A 138 -2.10 -18.21 16.36
C LEU A 138 -1.75 -19.58 15.74
N PRO A 139 -2.53 -20.07 14.77
CA PRO A 139 -2.27 -21.35 14.11
C PRO A 139 -1.05 -21.24 13.19
N GLU A 140 -0.28 -22.30 13.02
CA GLU A 140 0.79 -22.33 12.02
C GLU A 140 0.18 -22.49 10.61
N ARG A 141 0.35 -21.46 9.77
CA ARG A 141 -0.12 -21.45 8.38
C ARG A 141 1.07 -21.30 7.43
N SER A 142 0.93 -21.83 6.22
CA SER A 142 1.96 -21.64 5.20
C SER A 142 1.93 -20.18 4.70
N PRO A 143 3.08 -19.64 4.24
CA PRO A 143 3.12 -18.30 3.65
C PRO A 143 2.16 -18.14 2.46
N VAL A 144 1.95 -19.20 1.69
CA VAL A 144 1.02 -19.23 0.55
C VAL A 144 -0.42 -19.03 1.01
N GLU A 145 -0.83 -19.69 2.09
CA GLU A 145 -2.18 -19.49 2.66
C GLU A 145 -2.34 -18.05 3.19
N LEU A 146 -1.32 -17.52 3.88
CA LEU A 146 -1.36 -16.16 4.41
C LEU A 146 -1.42 -15.10 3.30
N LEU A 147 -0.64 -15.28 2.23
CA LEU A 147 -0.69 -14.41 1.05
C LEU A 147 -2.08 -14.46 0.39
N ALA A 148 -2.64 -15.65 0.20
CA ALA A 148 -3.99 -15.79 -0.36
C ALA A 148 -5.06 -15.09 0.51
N ARG A 149 -4.94 -15.17 1.84
CA ARG A 149 -5.84 -14.45 2.77
C ARG A 149 -5.67 -12.93 2.70
N LEU A 150 -4.43 -12.45 2.61
CA LEU A 150 -4.13 -11.03 2.44
C LEU A 150 -4.75 -10.50 1.14
N HIS A 151 -4.55 -11.19 0.01
CA HIS A 151 -5.14 -10.82 -1.27
C HIS A 151 -6.68 -10.87 -1.21
N ALA A 152 -7.26 -11.91 -0.61
CA ALA A 152 -8.71 -12.01 -0.43
C ALA A 152 -9.28 -10.90 0.47
N ALA A 153 -8.52 -10.44 1.48
CA ALA A 153 -8.90 -9.29 2.28
C ALA A 153 -8.82 -8.00 1.46
N GLY A 154 -7.69 -7.78 0.77
CA GLY A 154 -7.46 -6.62 -0.10
C GLY A 154 -8.55 -6.45 -1.16
N ALA A 155 -8.97 -7.54 -1.80
CA ALA A 155 -10.06 -7.55 -2.79
C ALA A 155 -11.42 -7.08 -2.24
N ARG A 156 -11.66 -7.19 -0.93
CA ARG A 156 -12.88 -6.69 -0.28
C ARG A 156 -12.79 -5.22 0.16
N THR A 157 -11.62 -4.59 0.04
CA THR A 157 -11.44 -3.19 0.48
C THR A 157 -12.41 -2.27 -0.26
N GLU A 158 -12.60 -2.50 -1.55
CA GLU A 158 -13.66 -1.84 -2.31
C GLU A 158 -14.91 -2.71 -2.39
N PRO A 159 -16.11 -2.10 -2.37
CA PRO A 159 -16.37 -0.66 -2.22
C PRO A 159 -16.47 -0.19 -0.75
N ASP A 160 -16.59 -1.11 0.20
CA ASP A 160 -17.15 -0.80 1.53
C ASP A 160 -16.14 -0.19 2.53
N PHE A 161 -14.84 -0.42 2.32
CA PHE A 161 -13.76 -0.04 3.23
C PHE A 161 -12.77 0.96 2.61
N VAL A 162 -13.20 1.72 1.60
CA VAL A 162 -12.40 2.80 1.01
C VAL A 162 -12.10 3.85 2.07
N LEU A 163 -10.83 4.05 2.36
CA LEU A 163 -10.37 5.06 3.32
C LEU A 163 -10.24 6.42 2.63
N LEU A 164 -10.80 7.45 3.26
CA LEU A 164 -10.72 8.83 2.82
C LEU A 164 -9.98 9.65 3.86
N ASN A 165 -9.12 10.56 3.40
CA ASN A 165 -8.73 11.71 4.19
C ASN A 165 -10.00 12.52 4.49
N ALA A 166 -10.32 12.72 5.77
CA ALA A 166 -11.57 13.34 6.19
C ALA A 166 -11.64 14.83 5.82
N ARG A 167 -10.48 15.49 5.70
CA ARG A 167 -10.37 16.92 5.39
C ARG A 167 -10.38 17.19 3.88
N GLU A 168 -9.57 16.47 3.12
CA GLU A 168 -9.42 16.65 1.67
C GLU A 168 -10.44 15.86 0.87
N GLY A 169 -11.05 14.83 1.46
CA GLY A 169 -11.98 13.92 0.78
C GLY A 169 -11.30 13.02 -0.26
N ARG A 170 -9.97 12.94 -0.27
CA ARG A 170 -9.20 12.11 -1.19
C ARG A 170 -9.14 10.68 -0.67
N ALA A 171 -9.34 9.72 -1.58
CA ALA A 171 -9.19 8.31 -1.27
C ALA A 171 -7.71 7.94 -1.20
N TYR A 172 -7.39 7.09 -0.22
CA TYR A 172 -6.11 6.40 -0.18
C TYR A 172 -6.02 5.44 -1.37
N ARG A 173 -4.80 5.24 -1.88
CA ARG A 173 -4.52 4.24 -2.92
C ARG A 173 -4.71 2.85 -2.34
N LEU A 174 -5.24 1.93 -3.15
CA LEU A 174 -5.42 0.56 -2.70
C LEU A 174 -4.07 -0.14 -2.58
N MET A 175 -3.83 -0.74 -1.42
CA MET A 175 -2.66 -1.59 -1.24
C MET A 175 -2.74 -2.83 -2.14
N HIS A 176 -1.59 -3.19 -2.73
CA HIS A 176 -1.42 -4.32 -3.64
C HIS A 176 -2.24 -4.25 -4.93
N ASP A 177 -2.65 -3.05 -5.34
CA ASP A 177 -3.32 -2.80 -6.62
C ASP A 177 -2.28 -2.49 -7.71
N ASP A 178 -1.40 -3.46 -7.98
CA ASP A 178 -0.42 -3.37 -9.08
C ASP A 178 -1.05 -3.65 -10.45
N GLU A 179 -2.29 -4.17 -10.48
CA GLU A 179 -3.07 -4.25 -11.70
C GLU A 179 -3.80 -2.93 -11.95
N PRO A 180 -3.57 -2.25 -13.08
CA PRO A 180 -4.35 -1.08 -13.43
C PRO A 180 -5.82 -1.48 -13.62
N ARG A 181 -6.64 -1.25 -12.60
CA ARG A 181 -8.09 -1.41 -12.73
C ARG A 181 -8.56 -0.52 -13.87
N PRO A 182 -9.46 -1.01 -14.75
CA PRO A 182 -10.12 -0.13 -15.69
C PRO A 182 -10.75 1.00 -14.89
N SER A 183 -10.50 2.24 -15.29
CA SER A 183 -11.05 3.38 -14.57
C SER A 183 -12.57 3.24 -14.47
N VAL A 184 -13.22 3.83 -13.47
CA VAL A 184 -14.70 3.79 -13.38
C VAL A 184 -15.32 4.24 -14.70
N ARG A 185 -14.70 5.21 -15.38
CA ARG A 185 -15.07 5.61 -16.73
C ARG A 185 -14.96 4.45 -17.72
N ASP A 186 -13.85 3.75 -17.79
CA ASP A 186 -13.64 2.65 -18.73
C ASP A 186 -14.55 1.45 -18.43
N ALA A 187 -14.78 1.13 -17.15
CA ALA A 187 -15.71 0.09 -16.73
C ALA A 187 -17.16 0.45 -17.11
N VAL A 188 -17.59 1.70 -16.87
CA VAL A 188 -18.92 2.19 -17.26
C VAL A 188 -19.06 2.25 -18.78
N LEU A 189 -18.03 2.69 -19.50
CA LEU A 189 -18.04 2.74 -20.96
C LEU A 189 -18.03 1.33 -21.57
N ALA A 190 -17.27 0.38 -21.03
CA ALA A 190 -17.28 -1.01 -21.46
C ALA A 190 -18.66 -1.65 -21.24
N ALA A 191 -19.24 -1.48 -20.05
CA ALA A 191 -20.60 -1.93 -19.76
C ALA A 191 -21.65 -1.27 -20.68
N GLY A 192 -21.48 0.01 -21.02
CA GLY A 192 -22.32 0.73 -21.97
C GLY A 192 -22.15 0.29 -23.42
N CYS A 193 -20.96 -0.18 -23.82
CA CYS A 193 -20.66 -0.73 -25.13
C CYS A 193 -21.13 -2.19 -25.28
N GLU A 194 -21.14 -2.96 -24.20
CA GLU A 194 -21.64 -4.35 -24.18
C GLU A 194 -23.16 -4.42 -24.00
N ALA A 195 -23.78 -3.38 -23.46
CA ALA A 195 -25.24 -3.26 -23.47
C ALA A 195 -25.72 -3.28 -24.94
N PRO A 196 -26.69 -4.16 -25.32
CA PRO A 196 -27.25 -4.10 -26.65
C PRO A 196 -27.77 -2.69 -26.86
N ALA A 197 -27.38 -2.06 -27.97
CA ALA A 197 -27.88 -0.76 -28.37
C ALA A 197 -29.41 -0.84 -28.39
N ARG A 198 -30.04 -0.46 -27.28
CA ARG A 198 -31.43 -0.07 -27.31
C ARG A 198 -31.38 1.18 -28.17
N PRO A 199 -31.94 1.16 -29.39
CA PRO A 199 -32.04 2.41 -30.11
C PRO A 199 -32.75 3.36 -29.14
N TRP A 200 -32.13 4.50 -28.87
CA TRP A 200 -32.93 5.68 -28.59
C TRP A 200 -33.94 5.66 -29.72
N ALA A 201 -35.20 5.39 -29.40
CA ALA A 201 -36.22 5.40 -30.42
C ALA A 201 -36.13 6.79 -31.03
N ALA A 202 -35.64 6.86 -32.27
CA ALA A 202 -35.91 7.99 -33.14
C ALA A 202 -37.39 8.28 -32.96
N GLY A 203 -37.70 9.52 -32.56
CA GLY A 203 -39.00 9.91 -32.03
C GLY A 203 -40.15 9.19 -32.72
N GLY A 204 -40.75 8.23 -32.01
CA GLY A 204 -42.11 7.85 -32.32
C GLY A 204 -42.94 9.10 -32.11
N ALA A 205 -43.58 9.58 -33.17
CA ALA A 205 -44.55 10.66 -33.09
C ALA A 205 -45.46 10.40 -31.88
N GLY A 206 -45.41 11.30 -30.90
CA GLY A 206 -46.45 11.34 -29.88
C GLY A 206 -47.80 11.55 -30.57
N PRO A 207 -48.92 11.09 -29.98
CA PRO A 207 -50.22 11.41 -30.52
C PRO A 207 -50.34 12.94 -30.66
N ASP A 208 -50.77 13.40 -31.82
CA ASP A 208 -50.92 14.83 -32.13
C ASP A 208 -51.71 15.52 -31.00
N GLY A 209 -51.07 16.48 -30.34
CA GLY A 209 -51.72 17.36 -29.38
C GLY A 209 -52.69 18.30 -30.10
N PRO A 210 -53.77 18.77 -29.45
CA PRO A 210 -54.72 19.67 -30.10
C PRO A 210 -54.03 20.98 -30.52
N GLU A 211 -54.43 21.46 -31.70
CA GLU A 211 -53.94 22.68 -32.36
C GLU A 211 -53.90 23.88 -31.40
N GLY A 212 -52.72 24.48 -31.26
CA GLY A 212 -52.52 25.73 -30.52
C GLY A 212 -53.02 26.91 -31.36
N VAL A 213 -53.79 27.79 -30.73
CA VAL A 213 -54.27 29.04 -31.33
C VAL A 213 -53.13 30.03 -31.56
N ASP A 214 -53.09 30.64 -32.75
CA ASP A 214 -52.12 31.67 -33.12
C ASP A 214 -52.25 32.92 -32.23
N GLY A 215 -51.15 33.33 -31.61
CA GLY A 215 -51.03 34.61 -30.91
C GLY A 215 -50.80 35.77 -31.90
N PRO A 216 -51.24 37.01 -31.59
CA PRO A 216 -51.19 38.11 -32.53
C PRO A 216 -49.76 38.58 -32.82
N GLU A 217 -49.52 38.93 -34.10
CA GLU A 217 -48.26 39.46 -34.61
C GLU A 217 -47.88 40.79 -33.94
N GLY A 218 -46.65 40.86 -33.40
CA GLY A 218 -46.03 42.09 -32.91
C GLY A 218 -45.33 42.86 -34.04
N SER A 219 -45.61 44.16 -34.12
CA SER A 219 -45.19 45.09 -35.16
C SER A 219 -43.68 45.38 -35.24
N ALA A 220 -43.20 45.58 -36.47
CA ALA A 220 -41.83 45.94 -36.83
C ALA A 220 -41.42 47.39 -36.52
N GLY A 221 -40.12 47.58 -36.27
CA GLY A 221 -39.34 48.78 -36.62
C GLY A 221 -38.78 49.60 -35.45
N VAL A 222 -37.46 49.80 -35.41
CA VAL A 222 -36.77 51.05 -35.84
C VAL A 222 -35.23 50.87 -35.79
N ASP A 223 -34.53 51.42 -36.81
CA ASP A 223 -33.07 51.50 -36.93
C ASP A 223 -32.47 52.77 -36.28
N GLY A 224 -31.22 52.63 -35.81
CA GLY A 224 -30.17 53.68 -35.71
C GLY A 224 -29.69 54.08 -34.30
N PRO A 225 -28.50 54.71 -34.10
CA PRO A 225 -27.37 54.96 -35.02
C PRO A 225 -25.97 54.51 -34.49
N GLU A 226 -24.94 54.70 -35.33
CA GLU A 226 -23.50 54.40 -35.12
C GLU A 226 -22.74 55.35 -34.16
N GLY A 227 -21.61 54.85 -33.63
CA GLY A 227 -20.51 55.59 -33.00
C GLY A 227 -20.08 54.96 -31.65
N SER A 228 -18.81 54.81 -31.26
CA SER A 228 -17.52 55.29 -31.76
C SER A 228 -16.36 54.50 -31.10
N ALA A 229 -15.16 54.71 -31.62
CA ALA A 229 -13.88 54.05 -31.36
C ALA A 229 -13.48 53.79 -29.89
N GLY A 230 -12.78 52.65 -29.67
CA GLY A 230 -11.99 52.36 -28.48
C GLY A 230 -10.73 51.57 -28.84
N VAL A 231 -9.59 52.20 -28.65
CA VAL A 231 -8.23 51.77 -29.05
C VAL A 231 -7.57 51.02 -27.90
N ASN A 232 -6.95 49.86 -28.15
CA ASN A 232 -5.59 49.49 -27.72
C ASN A 232 -5.34 47.98 -27.84
N GLY A 233 -4.71 47.58 -28.95
CA GLY A 233 -4.05 46.29 -29.07
C GLY A 233 -2.62 46.40 -28.52
N HIS A 234 -2.30 45.58 -27.51
CA HIS A 234 -0.92 45.26 -27.17
C HIS A 234 -0.60 43.85 -27.67
N ARG A 235 0.33 43.78 -28.64
CA ARG A 235 1.08 42.57 -29.01
C ARG A 235 2.06 42.22 -27.87
N PRO A 236 2.41 40.94 -27.69
CA PRO A 236 3.60 40.43 -28.36
C PRO A 236 3.47 38.99 -28.92
N ARG A 237 4.37 38.68 -29.84
CA ARG A 237 4.77 37.36 -30.37
C ARG A 237 6.30 37.25 -30.14
N PRO A 238 6.96 36.09 -30.32
CA PRO A 238 6.49 34.70 -30.31
C PRO A 238 7.40 33.76 -29.46
N ALA A 239 7.06 32.47 -29.51
CA ALA A 239 7.65 31.32 -28.84
C ALA A 239 9.15 31.04 -29.11
N ALA A 240 9.80 30.41 -28.13
CA ALA A 240 11.07 29.71 -28.28
C ALA A 240 11.05 28.32 -27.60
N VAL A 241 11.19 27.29 -28.44
CA VAL A 241 12.06 26.09 -28.34
C VAL A 241 12.04 25.19 -27.07
N ARG A 242 11.54 23.96 -27.33
CA ARG A 242 11.97 22.61 -26.89
C ARG A 242 13.14 22.48 -25.89
N GLY A 243 12.86 21.77 -24.80
CA GLY A 243 13.81 20.96 -24.01
C GLY A 243 13.16 19.64 -23.58
N ALA A 244 13.86 18.53 -23.78
CA ALA A 244 13.42 17.14 -23.64
C ALA A 244 13.31 16.65 -22.17
N PRO A 245 12.68 15.49 -21.88
CA PRO A 245 12.29 15.07 -20.54
C PRO A 245 13.44 14.47 -19.72
N GLY A 246 13.63 14.97 -18.51
CA GLY A 246 14.44 14.33 -17.47
C GLY A 246 13.69 13.15 -16.86
N ARG A 247 14.38 12.00 -16.78
CA ARG A 247 13.92 10.72 -16.24
C ARG A 247 13.20 10.87 -14.89
N ALA A 248 11.91 10.54 -14.87
CA ALA A 248 11.19 10.26 -13.64
C ALA A 248 11.81 9.01 -12.98
N ARG A 249 12.34 9.21 -11.78
CA ARG A 249 12.56 8.12 -10.83
C ARG A 249 11.17 7.66 -10.39
N GLY A 250 10.87 6.37 -10.56
CA GLY A 250 9.61 5.78 -10.12
C GLY A 250 9.42 5.93 -8.61
N PRO A 251 8.17 6.04 -8.12
CA PRO A 251 7.90 6.00 -6.69
C PRO A 251 8.15 4.58 -6.17
N GLY A 252 8.94 4.47 -5.11
CA GLY A 252 9.08 3.23 -4.35
C GLY A 252 7.80 3.00 -3.56
N VAL A 253 7.18 1.85 -3.77
CA VAL A 253 6.01 1.36 -3.06
C VAL A 253 6.41 0.95 -1.64
N GLY A 254 5.53 1.30 -0.68
CA GLY A 254 5.73 1.16 0.76
C GLY A 254 5.96 -0.28 1.17
N VAL A 255 7.12 -0.51 1.79
CA VAL A 255 7.51 -1.78 2.40
C VAL A 255 6.81 -1.84 3.77
N LEU A 256 6.04 -2.91 4.03
CA LEU A 256 5.38 -3.16 5.33
C LEU A 256 6.36 -3.32 6.52
N HIS A 257 7.66 -3.26 6.26
CA HIS A 257 8.70 -3.07 7.27
C HIS A 257 9.64 -1.97 6.78
N ALA A 258 9.68 -0.83 7.47
CA ALA A 258 10.66 0.18 7.14
C ALA A 258 12.06 -0.39 7.37
N ARG A 259 12.88 -0.43 6.31
CA ARG A 259 14.33 -0.45 6.46
C ARG A 259 14.71 0.80 7.27
N PRO A 260 15.28 0.69 8.48
CA PRO A 260 15.56 1.87 9.26
C PRO A 260 16.78 2.61 8.70
N PRO A 261 16.90 3.92 8.99
CA PRO A 261 17.92 4.77 8.38
C PRO A 261 19.28 4.46 9.01
N GLY A 262 20.20 3.82 8.27
CA GLY A 262 21.57 3.68 8.78
C GLY A 262 22.57 2.78 8.05
N ALA A 263 22.17 1.91 7.12
CA ALA A 263 23.13 1.04 6.44
C ALA A 263 23.76 1.73 5.22
N SER A 264 24.81 2.53 5.43
CA SER A 264 25.62 3.04 4.33
C SER A 264 26.24 1.87 3.56
N ARG A 265 25.84 1.70 2.29
CA ARG A 265 26.49 0.77 1.36
C ARG A 265 27.94 1.22 1.12
N ARG A 266 28.89 0.74 1.92
CA ARG A 266 30.31 0.82 1.58
C ARG A 266 30.59 -0.16 0.43
N ARG A 267 30.65 0.37 -0.79
CA ARG A 267 31.26 -0.31 -1.94
C ARG A 267 32.68 -0.76 -1.57
N PRO A 268 33.08 -2.02 -1.83
CA PRO A 268 34.49 -2.38 -1.75
C PRO A 268 35.20 -1.77 -2.97
N GLY A 269 36.11 -0.84 -2.70
CA GLY A 269 37.00 -0.27 -3.70
C GLY A 269 37.89 -1.35 -4.30
N ARG A 270 37.87 -1.46 -5.63
CA ARG A 270 38.92 -2.14 -6.40
C ARG A 270 40.23 -1.36 -6.21
N GLY A 271 41.16 -1.95 -5.47
CA GLY A 271 42.54 -1.47 -5.31
C GLY A 271 43.50 -2.61 -5.61
N THR A 272 44.25 -2.45 -6.68
CA THR A 272 45.19 -3.39 -7.28
C THR A 272 46.48 -3.61 -6.48
N ALA A 273 47.13 -4.73 -6.79
CA ALA A 273 48.57 -5.02 -6.70
C ALA A 273 49.14 -5.56 -5.37
N ARG A 274 49.48 -6.86 -5.42
CA ARG A 274 50.59 -7.46 -4.65
C ARG A 274 51.93 -6.82 -5.09
N PRO A 275 52.94 -6.81 -4.23
CA PRO A 275 53.92 -7.90 -4.27
C PRO A 275 54.36 -8.41 -2.88
N ARG A 276 54.59 -9.73 -2.80
CA ARG A 276 55.49 -10.39 -1.82
C ARG A 276 56.91 -10.45 -2.43
N PRO A 277 57.97 -10.97 -1.76
CA PRO A 277 58.15 -11.40 -0.36
C PRO A 277 59.46 -10.87 0.28
N CYS A 278 59.65 -11.07 1.58
CA CYS A 278 61.00 -11.35 2.13
C CYS A 278 60.93 -12.26 3.35
N ARG A 279 61.99 -13.06 3.49
CA ARG A 279 62.14 -14.30 4.24
C ARG A 279 62.39 -14.08 5.74
N GLY A 280 61.95 -15.04 6.55
CA GLY A 280 62.44 -15.26 7.93
C GLY A 280 61.98 -16.64 8.44
N ARG A 281 62.94 -17.56 8.62
CA ARG A 281 62.78 -19.00 8.91
C ARG A 281 62.55 -19.27 10.43
N PRO A 282 62.25 -20.53 10.84
CA PRO A 282 61.45 -20.87 12.02
C PRO A 282 62.27 -21.26 13.26
N GLY A 283 61.64 -21.13 14.44
CA GLY A 283 62.10 -21.68 15.71
C GLY A 283 61.14 -22.75 16.25
N ARG A 284 61.59 -24.02 16.17
CA ARG A 284 61.44 -25.18 17.09
C ARG A 284 60.33 -25.06 18.17
N GLY A 285 59.37 -25.96 18.35
CA GLY A 285 59.42 -27.42 18.24
C GLY A 285 59.87 -28.06 19.56
N ALA A 286 58.93 -28.33 20.49
CA ALA A 286 59.13 -29.27 21.59
C ALA A 286 57.78 -29.89 22.02
N ARG A 287 57.56 -31.14 21.58
CA ARG A 287 56.63 -32.13 22.17
C ARG A 287 57.47 -33.27 22.74
N SER A 288 57.05 -33.79 23.89
CA SER A 288 57.23 -35.16 24.46
C SER A 288 57.36 -35.00 25.99
N GLY A 289 56.59 -35.66 26.87
CA GLY A 289 55.75 -36.84 26.72
C GLY A 289 56.59 -38.11 26.82
N GLY A 290 56.73 -38.69 28.02
CA GLY A 290 57.08 -40.11 28.19
C GLY A 290 58.08 -40.49 29.29
N ALA A 291 57.52 -41.04 30.38
CA ALA A 291 57.96 -42.22 31.15
C ALA A 291 59.32 -42.28 31.89
N ARG A 292 59.23 -42.60 33.19
CA ARG A 292 59.94 -43.67 33.95
C ARG A 292 59.23 -43.77 35.32
N ARG A 293 58.57 -44.90 35.59
CA ARG A 293 58.99 -45.99 36.50
C ARG A 293 59.16 -45.53 37.94
#